data_AF-V7D4A3-F1
#
_entry.id   AF-V7D4A3-F1
#
_cell.length_a   1.000
_cell.length_b   1.000
_cell.length_c   1.000
_cell.angle_alpha   90.00
_cell.angle_beta   90.00
_cell.angle_gamma   90.00
#
_symmetry.space_group_name_H-M   'P 1'
#
loop_
_entity.id
_entity.type
_entity.pdbx_description
1 polymer ?
#
loop_
_entity_poly.entity_id
_entity_poly.type
_entity_poly.pdbx_seq_one_letter_code
_entity_poly.pdbx_strand_id
1 'polypeptide(L)'
;MLVGMLNPFDSDNLARLAGHGITAFALEAVPRTSRAQSLDVLSSQANIAGYKAVLLAAHHYPRFMPMLMTAAGFLGDWKGQLVCDDFAGYKACFEQGVTEIGRMAHARRKF
;
A
#
# COMPACT_ATOMS: atom_id res chain seq x y z
N MET A 1 -32.93 -13.62 -10.91
CA MET A 1 -31.55 -13.74 -11.42
C MET A 1 -30.60 -13.31 -10.32
N LEU A 2 -29.61 -14.14 -9.98
CA LEU A 2 -28.62 -13.90 -8.92
C LEU A 2 -27.21 -13.88 -9.54
N VAL A 3 -26.38 -12.93 -9.13
CA VAL A 3 -24.98 -12.83 -9.58
C VAL A 3 -24.13 -12.47 -8.36
N GLY A 4 -23.04 -13.21 -8.13
CA GLY A 4 -22.17 -12.94 -6.98
C GLY A 4 -21.12 -14.01 -6.76
N MET A 5 -20.44 -13.91 -5.62
CA MET A 5 -19.63 -15.00 -5.07
C MET A 5 -20.59 -16.01 -4.43
N LEU A 6 -20.73 -17.20 -5.03
CA LEU A 6 -21.77 -18.18 -4.67
C LEU A 6 -21.22 -19.52 -4.17
N ASN A 7 -19.89 -19.68 -4.18
CA ASN A 7 -19.16 -20.92 -3.95
C ASN A 7 -19.74 -22.09 -4.77
N PRO A 8 -19.41 -22.21 -6.08
CA PRO A 8 -20.01 -23.18 -6.98
C PRO A 8 -19.71 -24.65 -6.63
N PHE A 9 -18.89 -24.90 -5.61
CA PHE A 9 -18.60 -26.24 -5.09
C PHE A 9 -19.46 -26.61 -3.86
N ASP A 10 -20.33 -25.71 -3.40
CA ASP A 10 -21.30 -25.94 -2.32
C ASP A 10 -22.60 -26.55 -2.88
N SER A 11 -22.72 -27.88 -2.79
CA SER A 11 -23.89 -28.63 -3.30
C SER A 11 -25.19 -28.25 -2.60
N ASP A 12 -25.15 -27.93 -1.31
CA ASP A 12 -26.33 -27.62 -0.52
C ASP A 12 -26.90 -26.26 -0.92
N ASN A 13 -26.04 -25.27 -1.11
CA ASN A 13 -26.44 -23.96 -1.62
C ASN A 13 -27.01 -24.05 -3.04
N LEU A 14 -26.37 -24.84 -3.92
CA LEU A 14 -26.87 -25.07 -5.28
C LEU A 14 -28.25 -25.72 -5.30
N ALA A 15 -28.48 -26.73 -4.44
CA ALA A 15 -29.79 -27.38 -4.31
C ALA A 15 -30.88 -26.41 -3.84
N ARG A 16 -30.57 -25.49 -2.92
CA ARG A 16 -31.49 -24.45 -2.45
C ARG A 16 -31.84 -23.45 -3.56
N LEU A 17 -30.85 -22.99 -4.31
CA LEU A 17 -31.06 -22.08 -5.44
C LEU A 17 -31.92 -22.73 -6.54
N ALA A 18 -31.64 -24.00 -6.85
CA ALA A 18 -32.42 -24.79 -7.82
C ALA A 18 -33.86 -25.05 -7.34
N GLY A 19 -34.04 -25.37 -6.06
CA GLY A 19 -35.37 -25.60 -5.45
C GLY A 19 -36.28 -24.36 -5.49
N HIS A 20 -35.69 -23.16 -5.58
CA HIS A 20 -36.43 -21.90 -5.75
C HIS A 20 -36.52 -21.43 -7.22
N GLY A 21 -36.03 -22.21 -8.19
CA GLY A 21 -36.04 -21.85 -9.61
C GLY A 21 -35.16 -20.64 -9.95
N ILE A 22 -34.11 -20.37 -9.14
CA ILE A 22 -33.26 -19.20 -9.31
C ILE A 22 -32.18 -19.48 -10.36
N THR A 23 -32.17 -18.69 -11.44
CA THR A 23 -31.00 -18.63 -12.34
C THR A 23 -29.87 -17.83 -11.67
N ALA A 24 -28.74 -18.48 -11.41
CA ALA A 24 -27.60 -17.92 -10.70
C ALA A 24 -26.30 -17.99 -11.52
N PHE A 25 -25.47 -16.96 -11.43
CA PHE A 25 -24.14 -16.88 -12.03
C PHE A 25 -23.08 -16.66 -10.96
N ALA A 26 -22.16 -17.63 -10.81
CA ALA A 26 -21.04 -17.56 -9.89
C ALA A 26 -19.86 -16.80 -10.53
N LEU A 27 -19.42 -15.70 -9.93
CA LEU A 27 -18.35 -14.84 -10.46
C LEU A 27 -16.97 -15.51 -10.36
N GLU A 28 -16.78 -16.40 -9.40
CA GLU A 28 -15.58 -17.23 -9.24
C GLU A 28 -15.45 -18.35 -10.27
N ALA A 29 -16.55 -18.72 -10.95
CA ALA A 29 -16.56 -19.71 -12.01
C ALA A 29 -16.36 -19.09 -13.41
N VAL A 30 -16.15 -17.76 -13.49
CA VAL A 30 -15.91 -17.08 -14.77
C VAL A 30 -14.63 -17.62 -15.41
N PRO A 31 -14.65 -18.01 -16.70
CA PRO A 31 -13.48 -18.55 -17.38
C PRO A 31 -12.39 -17.48 -17.51
N ARG A 32 -11.16 -17.84 -17.15
CA ARG A 32 -9.98 -16.94 -17.22
C ARG A 32 -9.50 -16.74 -18.66
N THR A 33 -10.23 -15.93 -19.41
CA THR A 33 -9.94 -15.57 -20.81
C THR A 33 -9.90 -14.05 -20.96
N SER A 34 -9.19 -13.54 -21.97
CA SER A 34 -9.06 -12.08 -22.18
C SER A 34 -10.40 -11.37 -22.36
N ARG A 35 -11.41 -12.05 -22.92
CA ARG A 35 -12.77 -11.49 -23.10
C ARG A 35 -13.54 -11.33 -21.80
N ALA A 36 -13.23 -12.12 -20.78
CA ALA A 36 -13.93 -12.13 -19.49
C ALA A 36 -13.08 -11.51 -18.36
N GLN A 37 -11.93 -10.91 -18.69
CA GLN A 37 -11.01 -10.37 -17.70
C GLN A 37 -11.64 -9.27 -16.83
N SER A 38 -12.53 -8.45 -17.39
CA SER A 38 -13.27 -7.42 -16.64
C SER A 38 -14.26 -7.99 -15.60
N LEU A 39 -14.59 -9.28 -15.70
CA LEU A 39 -15.50 -9.98 -14.81
C LEU A 39 -14.76 -10.83 -13.76
N ASP A 40 -13.43 -10.94 -13.85
CA ASP A 40 -12.61 -11.71 -12.90
C ASP A 40 -12.51 -10.99 -11.56
N VAL A 41 -13.46 -11.31 -10.69
CA VAL A 41 -13.54 -10.81 -9.32
C VAL A 41 -12.40 -11.37 -8.45
N LEU A 42 -11.93 -12.59 -8.70
CA LEU A 42 -10.87 -13.21 -7.90
C LEU A 42 -9.54 -12.47 -8.09
N SER A 43 -9.15 -12.15 -9.33
CA SER A 43 -7.96 -11.33 -9.58
C SER A 43 -8.09 -9.94 -8.97
N SER A 44 -9.26 -9.31 -9.06
CA SER A 44 -9.50 -7.98 -8.50
C SER A 44 -9.37 -7.95 -6.97
N GLN A 45 -10.00 -8.91 -6.28
CA GLN A 45 -9.88 -9.05 -4.83
C GLN A 45 -8.45 -9.40 -4.41
N ALA A 46 -7.78 -10.31 -5.12
CA ALA A 46 -6.40 -10.69 -4.84
C ALA A 46 -5.44 -9.50 -4.94
N ASN A 47 -5.65 -8.61 -5.92
CA ASN A 47 -4.85 -7.41 -6.08
C ASN A 47 -5.01 -6.44 -4.89
N ILE A 48 -6.25 -6.17 -4.48
CA ILE A 48 -6.55 -5.30 -3.32
C ILE A 48 -5.99 -5.92 -2.02
N ALA A 49 -6.19 -7.23 -1.83
CA ALA A 49 -5.69 -7.96 -0.69
C ALA A 49 -4.15 -7.90 -0.62
N GLY A 50 -3.47 -8.07 -1.76
CA GLY A 50 -2.00 -7.95 -1.85
C GLY A 50 -1.51 -6.55 -1.47
N TYR A 51 -2.14 -5.50 -2.00
CA TYR A 51 -1.80 -4.13 -1.62
C TYR A 51 -2.00 -3.88 -0.12
N LYS A 52 -3.15 -4.31 0.43
CA LYS A 52 -3.44 -4.18 1.85
C LYS A 52 -2.45 -4.96 2.72
N ALA A 53 -2.04 -6.14 2.29
CA ALA A 53 -1.04 -6.95 3.00
C ALA A 53 0.30 -6.21 3.12
N VAL A 54 0.76 -5.55 2.06
CA VAL A 54 1.99 -4.73 2.11
C VAL A 54 1.84 -3.56 3.07
N LEU A 55 0.70 -2.87 3.06
CA LEU A 55 0.45 -1.77 4.01
C LEU A 55 0.44 -2.24 5.47
N LEU A 56 -0.19 -3.38 5.74
CA LEU A 56 -0.19 -3.97 7.08
C LEU A 56 1.22 -4.40 7.49
N ALA A 57 1.99 -5.00 6.58
CA ALA A 57 3.38 -5.35 6.83
C ALA A 57 4.21 -4.10 7.14
N ALA A 58 4.08 -3.02 6.37
CA ALA A 58 4.76 -1.76 6.62
C ALA A 58 4.36 -1.10 7.95
N HIS A 59 3.10 -1.27 8.37
CA HIS A 59 2.62 -0.76 9.66
C HIS A 59 3.21 -1.50 10.86
N HIS A 60 3.36 -2.82 10.76
CA HIS A 60 3.90 -3.65 11.84
C HIS A 60 5.42 -3.79 11.81
N TYR A 61 6.07 -3.47 10.69
CA TYR A 61 7.51 -3.59 10.54
C TYR A 61 8.22 -2.41 11.23
N PRO A 62 9.17 -2.64 12.15
CA PRO A 62 9.74 -1.60 13.00
C PRO A 62 10.77 -0.70 12.29
N ARG A 63 11.05 -0.93 11.01
CA ARG A 63 12.06 -0.17 10.24
C ARG A 63 11.42 0.43 8.99
N PHE A 64 12.00 1.50 8.49
CA PHE A 64 11.61 2.05 7.19
C PHE A 64 11.89 1.00 6.09
N MET A 65 10.87 0.74 5.27
CA MET A 65 11.01 -0.10 4.07
C MET A 65 11.84 0.55 2.97
N PRO A 66 11.68 1.84 2.63
CA PRO A 66 12.55 2.47 1.65
C PRO A 66 13.91 2.81 2.27
N MET A 67 14.94 2.86 1.42
CA MET A 67 16.20 3.49 1.78
C MET A 67 15.94 4.99 1.95
N LEU A 68 16.24 5.51 3.14
CA LEU A 68 16.18 6.93 3.45
C LEU A 68 17.60 7.43 3.67
N MET A 69 18.00 8.47 2.93
CA MET A 69 19.16 9.27 3.31
C MET A 69 18.69 10.28 4.35
N THR A 70 19.03 10.04 5.61
CA THR A 70 18.72 10.98 6.70
C THR A 70 19.81 12.03 6.80
N ALA A 71 19.45 13.22 7.30
CA ALA A 71 20.43 14.28 7.58
C ALA A 71 21.56 13.79 8.49
N ALA A 72 21.22 13.00 9.52
CA ALA A 72 22.19 12.38 10.40
C ALA A 72 23.16 11.44 9.64
N GLY A 73 22.65 10.62 8.71
CA GLY A 73 23.50 9.75 7.89
C GLY A 73 24.37 10.52 6.88
N PHE A 74 23.90 11.66 6.38
CA PHE A 74 24.66 12.50 5.45
C PHE A 74 25.72 13.36 6.14
N LEU A 75 25.40 13.95 7.30
CA LEU A 75 26.29 14.87 8.01
C LEU A 75 27.36 14.13 8.82
N GLY A 76 27.10 12.93 9.35
CA GLY A 76 28.07 12.18 10.14
C GLY A 76 28.63 13.02 11.30
N ASP A 77 29.96 13.18 11.35
CA ASP A 77 30.67 13.99 12.36
C ASP A 77 30.83 15.49 11.98
N TRP A 78 30.16 15.94 10.93
CA TRP A 78 30.27 17.32 10.46
C TRP A 78 29.74 18.30 11.51
N LYS A 79 30.55 19.33 11.80
CA LYS A 79 30.19 20.45 12.71
C LYS A 79 30.25 21.75 11.95
N GLY A 80 29.15 22.48 11.95
CA GLY A 80 29.02 23.73 11.22
C GLY A 80 27.61 24.27 11.27
N GLN A 81 27.33 25.21 10.38
CA GLN A 81 26.05 25.88 10.35
C GLN A 81 25.20 25.39 9.16
N LEU A 82 23.98 24.95 9.41
CA LEU A 82 23.08 24.34 8.44
C LEU A 82 21.96 25.33 8.05
N VAL A 83 21.68 25.43 6.76
CA VAL A 83 20.49 26.13 6.25
C VAL A 83 19.49 25.05 5.85
N CYS A 84 18.39 24.91 6.58
CA CYS A 84 17.38 23.87 6.38
C CYS A 84 15.95 24.44 6.35
N ASP A 85 15.01 23.66 5.83
CA ASP A 85 13.60 24.04 5.63
C ASP A 85 12.69 23.73 6.85
N ASP A 86 13.22 23.82 8.07
CA ASP A 86 12.56 23.47 9.35
C ASP A 86 11.94 22.05 9.39
N PHE A 87 12.41 21.15 8.53
CA PHE A 87 11.98 19.75 8.56
C PHE A 87 12.37 19.09 9.89
N ALA A 88 11.40 18.43 10.54
CA ALA A 88 11.57 17.86 11.88
C ALA A 88 12.74 16.86 12.01
N GLY A 89 13.13 16.20 10.91
CA GLY A 89 14.26 15.28 10.89
C GLY A 89 15.63 15.91 11.17
N TYR A 90 15.77 17.25 11.07
CA TYR A 90 17.02 17.95 11.41
C TYR A 90 17.16 18.28 12.90
N LYS A 91 16.06 18.27 13.67
CA LYS A 91 16.05 18.76 15.06
C LYS A 91 17.01 18.00 15.98
N ALA A 92 17.18 16.69 15.76
CA ALA A 92 18.12 15.87 16.53
C ALA A 92 19.60 16.23 16.27
N CYS A 93 19.93 16.78 15.09
CA CYS A 93 21.31 17.18 14.78
C CYS A 93 21.76 18.43 15.55
N PHE A 94 20.82 19.22 16.08
CA PHE A 94 21.16 20.42 16.85
C PHE A 94 21.84 20.10 18.18
N GLU A 95 21.48 18.97 18.81
CA GLU A 95 22.16 18.46 20.00
C GLU A 95 23.63 18.04 19.71
N GLN A 96 23.96 17.79 18.44
CA GLN A 96 25.29 17.39 17.99
C GLN A 96 26.19 18.58 17.58
N GLY A 97 25.70 19.81 17.76
CA GLY A 97 26.46 21.05 17.49
C GLY A 97 26.21 21.65 16.10
N VAL A 98 25.24 21.13 15.34
CA VAL A 98 24.76 21.78 14.12
C VAL A 98 23.90 22.97 14.50
N THR A 99 24.16 24.15 13.94
CA THR A 99 23.39 25.37 14.25
C THR A 99 22.61 25.82 13.02
N GLU A 100 21.31 26.09 13.15
CA GLU A 100 20.46 26.60 12.05
C GLU A 100 20.76 28.08 11.78
N ILE A 101 21.10 28.44 10.53
CA ILE A 101 21.37 29.86 10.13
C ILE A 101 20.09 30.55 9.63
N GLY A 102 19.08 29.80 9.21
CA GLY A 102 17.82 30.36 8.74
C GLY A 102 16.91 29.35 8.08
N ARG A 103 15.60 29.64 8.15
CA ARG A 103 14.52 28.86 7.54
C ARG A 103 14.38 29.24 6.08
N MET A 104 15.03 28.49 5.18
CA MET A 104 14.86 28.70 3.74
C MET A 104 13.78 27.76 3.23
N ALA A 105 12.59 28.31 2.91
CA ALA A 105 11.60 27.56 2.17
C ALA A 105 12.14 27.28 0.76
N HIS A 106 12.24 26.00 0.42
CA HIS A 106 12.29 25.50 -0.95
C HIS A 106 13.63 25.63 -1.70
N ALA A 107 14.50 24.63 -1.54
CA ALA A 107 15.48 24.28 -2.58
C ALA A 107 15.05 22.96 -3.25
N ARG A 108 14.57 23.10 -4.49
CA ARG A 108 14.09 22.06 -5.42
C ARG A 108 14.88 20.74 -5.33
N ARG A 109 14.15 19.64 -5.13
CA ARG A 109 14.55 18.32 -5.64
C ARG A 109 14.63 18.40 -7.17
N LYS A 110 15.84 18.47 -7.73
CA LYS A 110 16.07 17.98 -9.09
C LYS A 110 16.31 16.48 -8.98
N PHE A 111 15.54 15.74 -9.76
CA PHE A 111 15.70 14.30 -10.00
C PHE A 111 17.10 13.98 -10.51
#